data_AF-A0A3M1PUY1-F1
#
_entry.id   AF-A0A3M1PUY1-F1
#
_cell.length_a   1.000
_cell.length_b   1.000
_cell.length_c   1.000
_cell.angle_alpha   90.00
_cell.angle_beta   90.00
_cell.angle_gamma   90.00
#
_symmetry.space_group_name_H-M   'P 1'
#
loop_
_entity.id
_entity.type
_entity.pdbx_description
1 polymer ?
#
loop_
_entity_poly.entity_id
_entity_poly.type
_entity_poly.pdbx_seq_one_letter_code
_entity_poly.pdbx_strand_id
1 'polypeptide(L)'
;MRFVPLPEALRARAAELARRPMPAILESAAPSRGGELSLLAAEPTGALVTRGRRVLELRDGTWAETTDDPLAALGRWLDSAAPGRDEAGAPRWIVAGCLGYDLARHVEHLPSLATDDQPMPELWLARYETAL
;
A
#
# COMPACT_ATOMS: atom_id res chain seq x y z
N MET A 1 0.80 -26.40 9.32
CA MET A 1 1.03 -24.93 9.39
C MET A 1 0.37 -24.42 10.66
N ARG A 2 1.11 -23.97 11.67
CA ARG A 2 0.55 -23.49 12.95
C ARG A 2 0.34 -21.98 12.82
N PHE A 3 -0.90 -21.53 12.80
CA PHE A 3 -1.21 -20.11 12.89
C PHE A 3 -0.85 -19.64 14.30
N VAL A 4 0.19 -18.82 14.44
CA VAL A 4 0.49 -18.15 15.70
C VAL A 4 -0.21 -16.81 15.63
N PRO A 5 -1.26 -16.58 16.45
CA PRO A 5 -1.92 -15.29 16.44
C PRO A 5 -0.96 -14.20 16.90
N LEU A 6 -1.04 -13.01 16.30
CA LEU A 6 -0.44 -11.79 16.87
C LEU A 6 -0.67 -11.71 18.39
N PRO A 7 0.36 -11.33 19.18
CA PRO A 7 0.20 -10.96 20.59
C PRO A 7 -1.00 -10.04 20.80
N GLU A 8 -1.72 -10.21 21.91
CA GLU A 8 -2.95 -9.48 22.20
C GLU A 8 -2.77 -7.95 22.11
N ALA A 9 -1.65 -7.43 22.60
CA ALA A 9 -1.30 -6.02 22.48
C ALA A 9 -1.22 -5.53 21.02
N LEU A 10 -0.67 -6.32 20.11
CA LEU A 10 -0.61 -6.00 18.68
C LEU A 10 -1.99 -6.10 18.02
N ARG A 11 -2.84 -7.03 18.44
CA ARG A 11 -4.24 -7.12 17.97
C ARG A 11 -5.06 -5.90 18.39
N ALA A 12 -4.93 -5.48 19.64
CA ALA A 12 -5.61 -4.27 20.14
C ALA A 12 -5.16 -3.03 19.36
N ARG A 13 -3.85 -2.90 19.11
CA ARG A 13 -3.31 -1.81 18.31
C ARG A 13 -3.77 -1.85 16.85
N ALA A 14 -3.78 -3.02 16.23
CA ALA A 14 -4.31 -3.22 14.88
C ALA A 14 -5.79 -2.80 14.79
N ALA A 15 -6.62 -3.17 15.77
CA ALA A 15 -8.03 -2.77 15.81
C ALA A 15 -8.21 -1.25 15.97
N GLU A 16 -7.30 -0.58 16.70
CA GLU A 16 -7.29 0.87 16.81
C GLU A 16 -6.92 1.55 15.47
N LEU A 17 -5.83 1.10 14.86
CA LEU A 17 -5.34 1.62 13.58
C LEU A 17 -6.31 1.34 12.44
N ALA A 18 -7.04 0.22 12.46
CA ALA A 18 -8.04 -0.11 11.44
C ALA A 18 -9.16 0.93 11.29
N ARG A 19 -9.36 1.81 12.29
CA ARG A 19 -10.33 2.91 12.26
C ARG A 19 -9.76 4.22 11.74
N ARG A 20 -8.47 4.27 11.47
CA ARG A 20 -7.76 5.44 10.97
C ARG A 20 -7.82 5.50 9.44
N PRO A 21 -7.60 6.66 8.81
CA PRO A 21 -7.49 6.75 7.36
C PRO A 21 -6.42 5.82 6.79
N MET A 22 -6.79 5.08 5.74
CA MET A 22 -5.90 4.22 4.96
C MET A 22 -4.99 3.33 5.82
N PRO A 23 -5.55 2.38 6.60
CA PRO A 23 -4.74 1.51 7.44
C PRO A 23 -4.04 0.44 6.59
N ALA A 24 -2.82 0.08 6.97
CA ALA A 24 -2.08 -1.06 6.45
C ALA A 24 -1.70 -1.99 7.61
N ILE A 25 -2.23 -3.21 7.59
CA ILE A 25 -1.97 -4.24 8.61
C ILE A 25 -1.50 -5.50 7.88
N LEU A 26 -0.22 -5.82 8.01
CA LEU A 26 0.41 -6.99 7.41
C LEU A 26 0.91 -7.90 8.53
N GLU A 27 0.26 -9.05 8.74
CA GLU A 27 0.62 -10.04 9.76
C GLU A 27 1.42 -11.18 9.14
N SER A 28 2.62 -11.44 9.68
CA SER A 28 3.40 -12.62 9.32
C SER A 28 3.09 -13.77 10.28
N ALA A 29 2.44 -14.83 9.78
CA ALA A 29 1.95 -15.93 10.62
C ALA A 29 2.92 -17.12 10.77
N ALA A 30 4.09 -17.09 10.13
CA ALA A 30 5.01 -18.23 10.08
C ALA A 30 6.45 -17.85 10.46
N PRO A 31 7.15 -18.64 11.30
CA PRO A 31 8.58 -18.48 11.55
C PRO A 31 9.37 -19.09 10.39
N SER A 32 9.27 -18.47 9.21
CA SER A 32 10.19 -18.69 8.09
C SER A 32 11.21 -17.56 8.05
N ARG A 33 12.30 -17.72 7.29
CA ARG A 33 13.23 -16.62 7.03
C ARG A 33 12.45 -15.43 6.45
N GLY A 34 12.29 -14.36 7.24
CA GLY A 34 11.56 -13.14 6.89
C GLY A 34 10.15 -12.99 7.48
N GLY A 35 9.60 -14.01 8.14
CA GLY A 35 8.25 -13.99 8.72
C GLY A 35 8.16 -13.48 10.16
N GLU A 36 9.19 -12.82 10.66
CA GLU A 36 9.26 -12.33 12.05
C GLU A 36 8.66 -10.93 12.21
N LEU A 37 8.37 -10.24 11.11
CA LEU A 37 7.88 -8.86 11.12
C LEU A 37 6.41 -8.81 10.72
N SER A 38 5.61 -8.22 11.61
CA SER A 38 4.30 -7.68 11.25
C SER A 38 4.44 -6.16 11.12
N LEU A 39 3.62 -5.55 10.27
CA LEU A 39 3.66 -4.13 9.97
C LEU A 39 2.28 -3.55 10.23
N LEU A 40 2.22 -2.57 11.13
CA LEU A 40 1.00 -1.81 11.42
C LEU A 40 1.24 -0.32 11.13
N ALA A 41 0.46 0.25 10.22
CA ALA A 41 0.52 1.67 9.86
C ALA A 41 -0.86 2.25 9.51
N ALA A 42 -1.01 3.56 9.64
CA ALA A 42 -2.19 4.32 9.21
C ALA A 42 -1.82 5.81 9.05
N GLU A 43 -2.76 6.63 8.58
CA GLU A 43 -2.56 8.10 8.41
C GLU A 43 -1.35 8.42 7.53
N PRO A 44 -1.38 7.99 6.25
CA PRO A 44 -0.21 8.12 5.38
C PRO A 44 0.11 9.57 5.04
N THR A 45 1.39 9.84 4.77
CA THR A 45 1.89 11.14 4.31
C THR A 45 1.84 11.31 2.79
N GLY A 46 1.44 10.27 2.08
CA GLY A 46 1.16 10.31 0.66
C GLY A 46 0.52 9.02 0.20
N ALA A 47 -0.21 9.07 -0.89
CA ALA A 47 -0.87 7.91 -1.46
C ALA A 47 -1.01 8.03 -2.97
N LEU A 48 -1.08 6.88 -3.63
CA LEU A 48 -1.37 6.75 -5.04
C LEU A 48 -2.48 5.72 -5.22
N VAL A 49 -3.55 6.10 -5.91
CA VAL A 49 -4.70 5.24 -6.18
C VAL A 49 -5.06 5.34 -7.65
N THR A 50 -5.22 4.21 -8.34
CA THR A 50 -5.57 4.21 -9.77
C THR A 50 -6.77 3.34 -10.09
N ARG A 51 -7.52 3.74 -11.12
CA ARG A 51 -8.55 2.93 -11.78
C ARG A 51 -8.54 3.23 -13.28
N GLY A 52 -8.22 2.24 -14.10
CA GLY A 52 -7.84 2.46 -15.48
C GLY A 52 -6.73 3.51 -15.58
N ARG A 53 -6.96 4.54 -16.40
CA ARG A 53 -6.02 5.67 -16.56
C ARG A 53 -6.24 6.81 -15.56
N ARG A 54 -7.25 6.73 -14.68
CA ARG A 54 -7.50 7.74 -13.66
C ARG A 54 -6.52 7.53 -12.51
N VAL A 55 -5.76 8.56 -12.17
CA VAL A 55 -4.75 8.55 -11.11
C VAL A 55 -5.12 9.59 -10.06
N LEU A 56 -5.26 9.15 -8.81
CA LEU A 56 -5.43 10.00 -7.64
C LEU A 56 -4.17 9.94 -6.81
N GLU A 57 -3.67 11.11 -6.44
CA GLU A 57 -2.47 11.23 -5.63
C GLU A 57 -2.72 12.14 -4.43
N LEU A 58 -2.43 11.64 -3.22
CA LEU A 58 -2.47 12.42 -2.00
C LEU A 58 -1.10 13.09 -1.81
N ARG A 59 -1.07 14.42 -1.86
CA ARG A 59 0.11 15.27 -1.60
C ARG A 59 -0.27 16.37 -0.61
N ASP A 60 0.53 16.54 0.43
CA ASP A 60 0.34 17.60 1.43
C ASP A 60 -1.09 17.68 1.98
N GLY A 61 -1.71 16.50 2.21
CA GLY A 61 -3.08 16.39 2.71
C GLY A 61 -4.19 16.62 1.68
N THR A 62 -3.86 16.89 0.42
CA THR A 62 -4.82 17.16 -0.66
C THR A 62 -4.75 16.10 -1.76
N TRP A 63 -5.91 15.69 -2.27
CA TRP A 63 -5.98 14.79 -3.42
C TRP A 63 -5.92 15.58 -4.72
N ALA A 64 -4.98 15.21 -5.58
CA ALA A 64 -4.89 15.66 -6.96
C ALA A 64 -5.31 14.52 -7.90
N GLU A 65 -6.07 14.86 -8.95
CA GLU A 65 -6.49 13.91 -9.98
C GLU A 65 -5.78 14.21 -11.30
N THR A 66 -5.29 13.17 -11.95
CA THR A 66 -4.70 13.23 -13.29
C THR A 66 -5.12 12.01 -14.12
N THR A 67 -4.83 12.05 -15.42
CA THR A 67 -4.99 10.89 -16.31
C THR A 67 -3.62 10.49 -16.83
N ASP A 68 -3.19 9.26 -16.55
CA ASP A 68 -1.90 8.73 -17.01
C ASP A 68 -1.89 7.20 -17.08
N ASP A 69 -0.79 6.62 -17.57
CA ASP A 69 -0.45 5.23 -17.33
C ASP A 69 -0.17 4.98 -15.84
N PRO A 70 -0.83 4.00 -15.19
CA PRO A 70 -0.73 3.80 -13.75
C PRO A 70 0.66 3.33 -13.30
N LEU A 71 1.39 2.58 -14.14
CA LEU A 71 2.73 2.09 -13.82
C LEU A 71 3.77 3.20 -13.97
N ALA A 72 3.63 4.07 -14.98
CA ALA A 72 4.44 5.29 -15.10
C ALA A 72 4.19 6.24 -13.93
N ALA A 73 2.93 6.42 -13.51
CA ALA A 73 2.58 7.20 -12.33
C ALA A 73 3.18 6.62 -11.05
N LEU A 74 3.10 5.29 -10.88
CA LEU A 74 3.75 4.59 -9.77
C LEU A 74 5.25 4.82 -9.74
N GLY A 75 5.93 4.67 -10.88
CA GLY A 75 7.37 4.89 -10.99
C GLY A 75 7.76 6.29 -10.50
N ARG A 76 7.12 7.34 -11.04
CA ARG A 76 7.39 8.73 -10.63
C ARG A 76 7.06 8.98 -9.16
N TRP A 77 5.98 8.38 -8.65
CA TRP A 77 5.58 8.52 -7.26
C TRP A 77 6.65 7.93 -6.31
N LEU A 78 7.13 6.72 -6.61
CA LEU A 78 8.21 6.07 -5.85
C LEU A 78 9.54 6.82 -5.97
N ASP A 79 9.89 7.31 -7.17
CA ASP A 79 11.11 8.10 -7.40
C ASP A 79 11.06 9.42 -6.64
N SER A 80 9.91 10.10 -6.62
CA SER A 80 9.70 11.33 -5.84
C SER A 80 9.79 11.10 -4.34
N ALA A 81 9.56 9.86 -3.90
CA ALA A 81 9.61 9.48 -2.51
C ALA A 81 11.02 9.09 -2.05
N ALA A 82 11.96 8.77 -2.95
CA ALA A 82 13.22 8.05 -2.71
C ALA A 82 13.77 8.21 -1.28
N PRO A 83 13.83 7.13 -0.48
CA PRO A 83 14.07 7.25 0.93
C PRO A 83 15.53 7.62 1.16
N GLY A 84 15.77 8.77 1.78
CA GLY A 84 16.94 8.87 2.64
C GLY A 84 16.88 7.75 3.67
N ARG A 85 18.03 7.17 4.04
CA ARG A 85 18.11 6.40 5.29
C ARG A 85 18.05 7.38 6.46
N ASP A 86 17.54 6.94 7.60
CA ASP A 86 17.74 7.68 8.84
C ASP A 86 19.20 7.54 9.33
N GLU A 87 19.54 8.19 10.44
CA GLU A 87 20.88 8.12 11.02
C GLU A 87 21.30 6.70 11.44
N ALA A 88 20.33 5.82 11.67
CA ALA A 88 20.53 4.41 12.01
C ALA A 88 20.58 3.47 10.78
N GLY A 89 20.40 4.01 9.57
CA GLY A 89 20.42 3.23 8.33
C GLY A 89 19.07 2.60 7.97
N ALA A 90 18.00 2.84 8.72
CA ALA A 90 16.65 2.33 8.45
C ALA A 90 15.94 3.14 7.36
N PRO A 91 14.98 2.54 6.62
CA PRO A 91 14.13 3.28 5.70
C PRO A 91 13.32 4.34 6.46
N ARG A 92 13.39 5.62 6.03
CA ARG A 92 12.62 6.72 6.64
C ARG A 92 11.11 6.58 6.50
N TRP A 93 10.66 5.75 5.59
CA TRP A 93 9.25 5.47 5.36
C TRP A 93 9.09 4.07 4.76
N ILE A 94 7.87 3.57 4.85
CA ILE A 94 7.42 2.35 4.18
C ILE A 94 6.30 2.68 3.19
N VAL A 95 6.19 1.88 2.13
CA VAL A 95 5.04 1.90 1.22
C VAL A 95 4.31 0.58 1.36
N ALA A 96 3.00 0.66 1.61
CA ALA A 96 2.16 -0.52 1.74
C ALA A 96 0.79 -0.28 1.07
N GLY A 97 0.15 -1.36 0.66
CA GLY A 97 -1.16 -1.34 0.02
C GLY A 97 -1.37 -2.55 -0.89
N CYS A 98 -2.18 -2.39 -1.94
CA CYS A 98 -2.51 -3.45 -2.87
C CYS A 98 -2.20 -3.08 -4.33
N LEU A 99 -1.78 -4.11 -5.07
CA LEU A 99 -1.77 -4.13 -6.53
C LEU A 99 -2.87 -5.12 -6.94
N GLY A 100 -3.96 -4.59 -7.47
CA GLY A 100 -5.11 -5.36 -7.94
C GLY A 100 -4.77 -6.16 -9.19
N TYR A 101 -5.51 -7.25 -9.39
CA TYR A 101 -5.28 -8.17 -10.51
C TYR A 101 -5.37 -7.48 -11.88
N ASP A 102 -6.38 -6.62 -12.08
CA ASP A 102 -6.60 -5.94 -13.36
C ASP A 102 -5.56 -4.87 -13.70
N LEU A 103 -4.65 -4.52 -12.77
CA LEU A 103 -3.47 -3.70 -13.09
C LEU A 103 -2.62 -4.34 -14.20
N ALA A 104 -2.62 -5.68 -14.28
CA ALA A 104 -1.93 -6.43 -15.32
C ALA A 104 -2.38 -6.06 -16.75
N ARG A 105 -3.58 -5.51 -16.94
CA ARG A 105 -4.08 -5.07 -18.26
C ARG A 105 -3.31 -3.88 -18.84
N HIS A 106 -2.53 -3.18 -18.03
CA HIS A 106 -1.60 -2.12 -18.49
C HIS A 106 -0.22 -2.69 -18.87
N VAL A 107 0.05 -3.96 -18.56
CA VAL A 107 1.27 -4.68 -18.95
C VAL A 107 0.99 -5.58 -20.17
N GLU A 108 -0.18 -6.21 -20.20
CA GLU A 108 -0.55 -7.21 -21.20
C GLU A 108 -1.93 -6.94 -21.83
N HIS A 109 -2.08 -7.33 -23.09
CA HIS A 109 -3.37 -7.27 -23.79
C HIS A 109 -4.22 -8.48 -23.43
N LEU A 110 -5.11 -8.32 -22.43
CA LEU A 110 -6.02 -9.38 -21.98
C LEU A 110 -7.43 -9.19 -22.55
N PRO A 111 -8.16 -10.27 -22.85
CA PRO A 111 -9.55 -10.16 -23.25
C PRO A 111 -10.43 -9.63 -22.10
N SER A 112 -11.50 -8.92 -22.45
CA SER A 112 -12.47 -8.38 -21.49
C SER A 112 -13.72 -9.28 -21.42
N LEU A 113 -13.60 -10.41 -20.72
CA LEU A 113 -14.69 -11.39 -20.58
C LEU A 113 -15.45 -11.24 -19.26
N ALA A 114 -14.76 -10.86 -18.19
CA ALA A 114 -15.36 -10.61 -16.89
C ALA A 114 -15.98 -9.21 -16.83
N THR A 115 -17.08 -9.07 -16.11
CA THR A 115 -17.68 -7.76 -15.80
C THR A 115 -16.86 -7.08 -14.70
N ASP A 116 -16.55 -5.79 -14.87
CA ASP A 116 -16.00 -4.95 -13.79
C ASP A 116 -17.12 -4.50 -12.85
N ASP A 117 -17.49 -5.38 -11.90
CA ASP A 117 -18.58 -5.18 -10.95
C ASP A 117 -18.11 -4.75 -9.55
N GLN A 118 -16.80 -4.69 -9.32
CA GLN A 118 -16.21 -4.27 -8.05
C GLN A 118 -15.62 -2.85 -8.17
N PRO A 119 -15.98 -1.90 -7.28
CA PRO A 119 -15.41 -0.56 -7.31
C PRO A 119 -13.98 -0.50 -6.74
N MET A 120 -13.21 -1.58 -6.86
CA MET A 120 -11.87 -1.70 -6.29
C MET A 120 -10.85 -1.02 -7.22
N PRO A 121 -9.91 -0.22 -6.67
CA PRO A 121 -8.81 0.30 -7.47
C PRO A 121 -7.87 -0.80 -7.94
N GLU A 122 -7.24 -0.59 -9.09
CA GLU A 122 -6.20 -1.47 -9.64
C GLU A 122 -4.86 -1.27 -8.91
N LEU A 123 -4.62 -0.07 -8.38
CA LEU A 123 -3.48 0.24 -7.53
C LEU A 123 -3.96 1.07 -6.36
N TRP A 124 -3.56 0.71 -5.15
CA TRP A 124 -3.79 1.51 -3.95
C TRP A 124 -2.57 1.36 -3.07
N LEU A 125 -1.72 2.37 -3.04
CA LEU A 125 -0.50 2.38 -2.25
C LEU A 125 -0.45 3.64 -1.41
N ALA A 126 0.10 3.51 -0.21
CA ALA A 126 0.22 4.59 0.75
C ALA A 126 1.62 4.56 1.38
N ARG A 127 2.17 5.75 1.61
CA ARG A 127 3.47 5.98 2.25
C ARG A 127 3.25 6.36 3.70
N TYR A 128 3.93 5.67 4.60
CA TYR A 128 3.85 5.90 6.05
C TYR A 128 5.24 6.18 6.61
N GLU A 129 5.39 7.23 7.42
CA GLU A 129 6.66 7.61 8.06
C GLU A 129 7.06 6.68 9.19
N THR A 130 6.10 6.00 9.81
CA THR A 130 6.36 5.07 10.90
C THR A 130 5.47 3.86 10.72
N ALA A 131 6.04 2.71 11.05
CA ALA A 131 5.34 1.45 11.19
C ALA A 131 5.73 0.83 12.52
N LEU A 132 4.77 0.19 13.19
CA LEU A 132 5.03 -0.62 14.37
C LEU A 132 5.17 -2.09 13.99
#